data_AF-A0A928TSI0-F1
#
_entry.id   AF-A0A928TSI0-F1
#
_cell.length_a   1.000
_cell.length_b   1.000
_cell.length_c   1.000
_cell.angle_alpha   90.00
_cell.angle_beta   90.00
_cell.angle_gamma   90.00
#
_symmetry.space_group_name_H-M   'P 1'
#
loop_
_entity.id
_entity.type
_entity.pdbx_description
1 polymer ?
#
loop_
_entity_poly.entity_id
_entity_poly.type
_entity_poly.pdbx_seq_one_letter_code
_entity_poly.pdbx_strand_id
1 'polypeptide(L)'
;MVTRRRLIVAAASAPVVLAGCKVRTINYFPPTPADVRFVNLAVDSPGIDVRVGDSTLWSGVAFEQVTPYVELDNEQTTFQLFATTLGQEVANVTISLAGEQAYTLLSYGTVALTFALVAPDTSSNAGDGNFLFRVVNVAASLPAFDIYIADPAIPVDDNLSPNFSNLQSGSSTIALRLSIGTYSVRLAVAGTKSVVYDSGPQVFGGNLSTDFVAYTLGTASLPQGMQLDVNEGGTQAVLPNRVASARIVNGAVQTGAIDVSIADTSVASALAYATSTTYEFITAGSSLVTAQATSTPGAAIATLQAEFGSARESTLVVLGLPGATRILAFLDDNRLPVAGAASVRFVNASSDTAAYDVFVGDTKLVSALVAGAASLYLPIVAGTNTVTFRDPGTGAVALTIADLAFGDGNVKSIFAVGTAGALASIVNSDR
;
A
#
# COMPACT_ATOMS: atom_id res chain seq x y z
N MET A 1 66.10 68.92 66.57
CA MET A 1 64.70 69.01 66.10
C MET A 1 64.68 68.46 64.67
N VAL A 2 64.01 67.39 64.26
CA VAL A 2 63.03 66.47 64.84
C VAL A 2 63.34 65.10 64.23
N THR A 3 63.50 64.10 65.08
CA THR A 3 63.62 62.67 64.78
C THR A 3 62.41 62.13 64.02
N ARG A 4 62.62 61.26 63.02
CA ARG A 4 61.62 60.25 62.64
C ARG A 4 62.27 59.00 62.02
N ARG A 5 62.32 57.95 62.84
CA ARG A 5 62.57 56.56 62.47
C ARG A 5 61.60 56.13 61.36
N ARG A 6 62.08 55.37 60.37
CA ARG A 6 61.22 54.58 59.48
C ARG A 6 61.68 53.12 59.50
N LEU A 7 60.75 52.27 59.92
CA LEU A 7 60.85 50.82 59.95
C LEU A 7 61.06 50.28 58.53
N ILE A 8 61.95 49.30 58.39
CA ILE A 8 62.03 48.41 57.24
C ILE A 8 61.09 47.23 57.54
N VAL A 9 59.99 47.14 56.78
CA VAL A 9 59.08 45.98 56.82
C VAL A 9 59.49 45.04 55.70
N ALA A 10 59.92 43.84 56.08
CA ALA A 10 60.21 42.74 55.16
C ALA A 10 58.90 42.21 54.56
N ALA A 11 58.77 42.26 53.24
CA ALA A 11 57.64 41.68 52.53
C ALA A 11 57.85 40.16 52.39
N ALA A 12 57.14 39.39 53.21
CA ALA A 12 56.99 37.94 53.02
C ALA A 12 55.97 37.68 51.89
N SER A 13 56.43 37.14 50.78
CA SER A 13 55.59 36.68 49.67
C SER A 13 54.87 35.39 50.06
N ALA A 14 53.57 35.48 50.37
CA ALA A 14 52.70 34.32 50.49
C ALA A 14 52.19 33.92 49.10
N PRO A 15 52.24 32.63 48.71
CA PRO A 15 51.63 32.18 47.46
C PRO A 15 50.11 32.20 47.61
N VAL A 16 49.45 33.09 46.86
CA VAL A 16 48.00 33.03 46.66
C VAL A 16 47.72 31.78 45.83
N VAL A 17 47.19 30.74 46.47
CA VAL A 17 46.56 29.62 45.78
C VAL A 17 45.29 30.18 45.14
N LEU A 18 45.34 30.48 43.84
CA LEU A 18 44.13 30.65 43.03
C LEU A 18 43.39 29.31 43.05
N ALA A 19 42.39 29.19 43.93
CA ALA A 19 41.29 28.28 43.70
C ALA A 19 40.57 28.78 42.44
N GLY A 20 41.03 28.32 41.28
CA GLY A 20 40.29 28.47 40.04
C GLY A 20 38.95 27.79 40.24
N CYS A 21 37.89 28.57 40.45
CA CYS A 21 36.53 28.11 40.21
C CYS A 21 36.55 27.49 38.83
N LYS A 22 36.44 26.16 38.78
CA LYS A 22 36.06 25.43 37.58
C LYS A 22 34.67 25.95 37.24
N VAL A 23 34.61 27.05 36.48
CA VAL A 23 33.40 27.46 35.80
C VAL A 23 33.14 26.33 34.82
N ARG A 24 32.32 25.36 35.26
CA ARG A 24 31.66 24.40 34.38
C ARG A 24 30.61 25.17 33.60
N THR A 25 31.01 26.12 32.76
CA THR A 25 30.24 26.41 31.57
C THR A 25 30.55 25.28 30.59
N ILE A 26 30.05 24.09 30.94
CA ILE A 26 29.48 23.24 29.92
C ILE A 26 28.43 24.15 29.28
N ASN A 27 28.58 24.45 28.00
CA ASN A 27 27.49 25.01 27.23
C ASN A 27 26.35 23.99 27.31
N TYR A 28 25.53 24.06 28.36
CA TYR A 28 24.26 23.37 28.44
C TYR A 28 23.34 24.13 27.51
N PHE A 29 23.41 23.79 26.23
CA PHE A 29 22.27 23.98 25.36
C PHE A 29 21.26 22.93 25.82
N PRO A 30 20.11 23.31 26.37
CA PRO A 30 19.06 22.34 26.61
C PRO A 30 18.82 21.63 25.27
N PRO A 31 18.88 20.29 25.20
CA PRO A 31 18.47 19.60 23.99
C PRO A 31 17.02 20.03 23.73
N THR A 32 16.80 20.71 22.61
CA THR A 32 15.43 20.94 22.15
C THR A 32 14.94 19.58 21.66
N PRO A 33 13.87 19.02 22.25
CA PRO A 33 13.39 17.70 21.86
C PRO A 33 12.89 17.74 20.41
N ALA A 34 12.82 16.56 19.81
CA ALA A 34 12.10 16.31 18.56
C ALA A 34 10.76 15.64 18.88
N ASP A 35 9.74 15.91 18.09
CA ASP A 35 8.44 15.27 18.21
C ASP A 35 8.35 14.09 17.24
N VAL A 36 7.96 12.91 17.71
CA VAL A 36 7.79 11.73 16.83
C VAL A 36 6.43 11.10 17.04
N ARG A 37 5.70 10.86 15.95
CA ARG A 37 4.50 10.01 15.94
C ARG A 37 4.72 8.76 15.11
N PHE A 38 3.83 7.78 15.24
CA PHE A 38 3.87 6.56 14.47
C PHE A 38 2.59 6.33 13.68
N VAL A 39 2.74 5.83 12.46
CA VAL A 39 1.65 5.36 11.60
C VAL A 39 1.94 3.94 11.15
N ASN A 40 0.99 3.03 11.36
CA ASN A 40 1.10 1.66 10.88
C ASN A 40 0.38 1.47 9.53
N LEU A 41 1.14 1.27 8.46
CA LEU A 41 0.64 0.97 7.11
C LEU A 41 1.21 -0.34 6.57
N ALA A 42 1.74 -1.21 7.44
CA ALA A 42 2.22 -2.53 7.06
C ALA A 42 1.05 -3.52 6.98
N VAL A 43 0.66 -3.88 5.74
CA VAL A 43 -0.26 -4.95 5.29
C VAL A 43 -1.29 -5.45 6.30
N ASP A 44 -1.93 -6.59 6.15
CA ASP A 44 -1.87 -7.77 7.05
C ASP A 44 -1.26 -7.70 8.47
N SER A 45 -0.87 -6.56 9.03
CA SER A 45 -0.35 -6.49 10.41
C SER A 45 -1.43 -6.71 11.46
N PRO A 46 -1.21 -7.61 12.45
CA PRO A 46 -2.08 -7.76 13.61
C PRO A 46 -1.95 -6.58 14.61
N GLY A 47 -1.07 -5.62 14.33
CA GLY A 47 -0.63 -4.55 15.22
C GLY A 47 0.90 -4.48 15.26
N ILE A 48 1.45 -3.27 15.39
CA ILE A 48 2.89 -3.06 15.54
C ILE A 48 3.18 -2.43 16.92
N ASP A 49 4.08 -3.06 17.67
CA ASP A 49 4.74 -2.46 18.82
C ASP A 49 6.02 -1.74 18.34
N VAL A 50 6.26 -0.53 18.83
CA VAL A 50 7.47 0.25 18.53
C VAL A 50 8.28 0.42 19.80
N ARG A 51 9.58 0.12 19.72
CA ARG A 51 10.52 0.24 20.83
C ARG A 51 11.68 1.16 20.50
N VAL A 52 12.21 1.79 21.54
CA VAL A 52 13.49 2.50 21.52
C VAL A 52 14.32 1.94 22.68
N GLY A 53 15.40 1.23 22.34
CA GLY A 53 16.13 0.40 23.31
C GLY A 53 15.21 -0.65 23.94
N ASP A 54 15.24 -0.76 25.27
CA ASP A 54 14.41 -1.72 26.01
C ASP A 54 12.98 -1.23 26.30
N SER A 55 12.66 0.01 25.93
CA SER A 55 11.38 0.66 26.24
C SER A 55 10.41 0.58 25.06
N THR A 56 9.17 0.14 25.31
CA THR A 56 8.08 0.23 24.34
C THR A 56 7.49 1.64 24.35
N LEU A 57 7.53 2.31 23.19
CA LEU A 57 7.00 3.66 22.98
C LEU A 57 5.50 3.62 22.63
N TRP A 58 5.13 2.72 21.72
CA TRP A 58 3.75 2.45 21.35
C TRP A 58 3.52 0.94 21.27
N SER A 59 2.32 0.47 21.60
CA SER A 59 1.98 -0.95 21.58
C SER A 59 0.69 -1.22 20.80
N GLY A 60 0.70 -2.28 20.00
CA GLY A 60 -0.46 -2.80 19.30
C GLY A 60 -1.11 -1.81 18.34
N VAL A 61 -0.32 -0.92 17.72
CA VAL A 61 -0.85 0.11 16.82
C VAL A 61 -1.40 -0.60 15.57
N ALA A 62 -2.71 -0.54 15.38
CA ALA A 62 -3.43 -1.26 14.32
C ALA A 62 -3.12 -0.69 12.93
N PHE A 63 -3.42 -1.46 11.89
CA PHE A 63 -3.32 -0.99 10.50
C PHE A 63 -4.16 0.28 10.28
N GLU A 64 -3.61 1.24 9.53
CA GLU A 64 -4.13 2.60 9.32
C GLU A 64 -4.30 3.43 10.59
N GLN A 65 -3.70 3.06 11.73
CA GLN A 65 -3.76 3.87 12.95
C GLN A 65 -2.56 4.83 13.05
N VAL A 66 -2.84 6.06 13.50
CA VAL A 66 -1.85 7.08 13.90
C VAL A 66 -1.80 7.21 15.42
N THR A 67 -0.62 7.48 15.96
CA THR A 67 -0.42 7.83 17.37
C THR A 67 -0.29 9.35 17.54
N PRO A 68 -0.52 9.90 18.74
CA PRO A 68 -0.04 11.24 19.08
C PRO A 68 1.50 11.32 18.99
N TYR A 69 2.02 12.55 18.92
CA TYR A 69 3.45 12.81 19.06
C TYR A 69 3.95 12.47 20.48
N VAL A 70 5.20 12.03 20.54
CA VAL A 70 5.98 11.90 21.77
C VAL A 70 7.30 12.64 21.59
N GLU A 71 7.69 13.41 22.61
CA GLU A 71 8.98 14.09 22.65
C GLU A 71 10.11 13.06 22.86
N LEU A 72 11.15 13.16 22.04
CA LEU A 72 12.38 12.40 22.15
C LEU A 72 13.58 13.35 22.12
N ASP A 73 14.68 12.95 22.78
CA ASP A 73 15.91 13.72 22.75
C ASP A 73 16.44 13.83 21.31
N ASN A 74 17.06 14.98 20.99
CA ASN A 74 17.62 15.28 19.66
C ASN A 74 18.96 14.56 19.41
N GLU A 75 18.92 13.24 19.47
CA GLU A 75 20.07 12.36 19.30
C GLU A 75 19.82 11.28 18.24
N GLN A 76 20.78 10.37 18.08
CA GLN A 76 20.60 9.22 17.23
C GLN A 76 19.70 8.19 17.91
N THR A 77 18.52 7.99 17.32
CA THR A 77 17.50 7.08 17.84
C THR A 77 17.31 5.92 16.87
N THR A 78 17.25 4.69 17.42
CA THR A 78 16.85 3.50 16.66
C THR A 78 15.46 3.08 17.09
N PHE A 79 14.54 3.06 16.14
CA PHE A 79 13.19 2.54 16.31
C PHE A 79 13.16 1.09 15.86
N GLN A 80 12.74 0.19 16.74
CA GLN A 80 12.56 -1.23 16.45
C GLN A 80 11.07 -1.56 16.43
N LEU A 81 10.60 -2.19 15.35
CA LEU A 81 9.21 -2.52 15.13
C LEU A 81 9.01 -4.02 15.32
N PHE A 82 8.05 -4.39 16.13
CA PHE A 82 7.68 -5.78 16.41
C PHE A 82 6.24 -6.00 16.00
N ALA A 83 5.98 -7.02 15.20
CA ALA A 83 4.60 -7.44 14.95
C ALA A 83 4.03 -8.07 16.23
N THR A 84 2.92 -7.50 16.71
CA THR A 84 2.22 -8.01 17.90
C THR A 84 1.87 -9.48 17.68
N THR A 85 1.82 -10.29 18.74
CA THR A 85 1.59 -11.75 18.73
C THR A 85 2.70 -12.62 18.14
N LEU A 86 3.57 -12.10 17.26
CA LEU A 86 4.73 -12.83 16.76
C LEU A 86 5.95 -12.68 17.67
N GLY A 87 6.09 -11.52 18.34
CA GLY A 87 7.22 -11.22 19.21
C GLY A 87 8.57 -11.10 18.48
N GLN A 88 8.54 -11.10 17.15
CA GLN A 88 9.71 -10.95 16.28
C GLN A 88 9.84 -9.50 15.83
N GLU A 89 11.08 -9.02 15.76
CA GLU A 89 11.39 -7.75 15.12
C GLU A 89 11.15 -7.90 13.61
N VAL A 90 10.30 -7.05 13.04
CA VAL A 90 9.93 -7.09 11.62
C VAL A 90 10.64 -6.00 10.80
N ALA A 91 11.04 -4.90 11.45
CA ALA A 91 11.83 -3.83 10.85
C ALA A 91 12.51 -2.99 11.93
N ASN A 92 13.56 -2.26 11.55
CA ASN A 92 14.10 -1.17 12.35
C ASN A 92 14.57 -0.02 11.45
N VAL A 93 14.72 1.16 12.04
CA VAL A 93 15.26 2.34 11.37
C VAL A 93 16.00 3.22 12.38
N THR A 94 17.18 3.71 12.00
CA THR A 94 18.00 4.62 12.81
C THR A 94 18.07 5.99 12.14
N ILE A 95 17.84 7.05 12.91
CA ILE A 95 17.93 8.44 12.44
C ILE A 95 18.51 9.34 13.53
N SER A 96 19.19 10.42 13.14
CA SER A 96 19.53 11.51 14.04
C SER A 96 18.40 12.53 14.06
N LEU A 97 17.70 12.63 15.19
CA LEU A 97 16.58 13.54 15.37
C LEU A 97 17.10 14.98 15.53
N ALA A 98 16.56 15.91 14.74
CA ALA A 98 16.82 17.33 14.89
C ALA A 98 15.83 17.93 15.90
N GLY A 99 16.32 18.77 16.81
CA GLY A 99 15.45 19.45 17.77
C GLY A 99 14.47 20.40 17.09
N GLU A 100 13.28 20.56 17.68
CA GLU A 100 12.14 21.34 17.16
C GLU A 100 11.55 20.81 15.83
N GLN A 101 12.00 19.66 15.34
CA GLN A 101 11.46 19.01 14.15
C GLN A 101 10.48 17.91 14.57
N ALA A 102 9.29 17.94 13.98
CA ALA A 102 8.32 16.85 14.05
C ALA A 102 8.64 15.79 12.98
N TYR A 103 8.48 14.52 13.33
CA TYR A 103 8.69 13.38 12.44
C TYR A 103 7.53 12.40 12.52
N THR A 104 7.20 11.82 11.38
CA THR A 104 6.36 10.63 11.30
C THR A 104 7.24 9.41 11.05
N LEU A 105 7.22 8.46 11.98
CA LEU A 105 7.68 7.08 11.75
C LEU A 105 6.55 6.31 11.05
N LEU A 106 6.83 5.72 9.90
CA LEU A 106 5.90 4.90 9.14
C LEU A 106 6.41 3.48 9.05
N SER A 107 5.53 2.52 9.31
CA SER A 107 5.72 1.14 8.87
C SER A 107 4.90 0.87 7.61
N TYR A 108 5.45 0.09 6.67
CA TYR A 108 4.79 -0.19 5.39
C TYR A 108 5.29 -1.51 4.79
N GLY A 109 4.64 -2.00 3.73
CA GLY A 109 4.90 -3.35 3.19
C GLY A 109 3.96 -4.37 3.79
N THR A 110 4.40 -5.59 4.03
CA THR A 110 3.62 -6.68 4.67
C THR A 110 4.31 -7.12 5.96
N VAL A 111 3.66 -7.89 6.83
CA VAL A 111 4.34 -8.46 8.02
C VAL A 111 5.55 -9.33 7.63
N ALA A 112 5.46 -10.02 6.49
CA ALA A 112 6.56 -10.86 5.99
C ALA A 112 7.70 -10.06 5.37
N LEU A 113 7.44 -8.82 4.92
CA LEU A 113 8.42 -7.89 4.35
C LEU A 113 8.05 -6.47 4.76
N THR A 114 8.34 -6.14 6.03
CA THR A 114 8.05 -4.82 6.61
C THR A 114 9.22 -3.88 6.38
N PHE A 115 8.91 -2.63 6.03
CA PHE A 115 9.85 -1.54 5.93
C PHE A 115 9.49 -0.45 6.96
N ALA A 116 10.49 0.32 7.37
CA ALA A 116 10.32 1.47 8.24
C ALA A 116 10.92 2.72 7.57
N LEU A 117 10.22 3.85 7.68
CA LEU A 117 10.68 5.16 7.21
C LEU A 117 10.44 6.18 8.31
N VAL A 118 11.44 7.01 8.63
CA VAL A 118 11.22 8.23 9.42
C VAL A 118 11.26 9.40 8.46
N ALA A 119 10.12 10.03 8.24
CA ALA A 119 10.00 11.22 7.40
C ALA A 119 9.86 12.45 8.30
N PRO A 120 10.53 13.58 8.00
CA PRO A 120 10.19 14.83 8.65
C PRO A 120 8.75 15.21 8.30
N ASP A 121 8.08 15.91 9.19
CA ASP A 121 6.76 16.51 8.97
C ASP A 121 6.90 17.95 8.49
N THR A 122 5.85 18.46 7.85
CA THR A 122 5.82 19.86 7.41
C THR A 122 5.95 20.83 8.59
N SER A 123 6.25 22.11 8.32
CA SER A 123 6.18 23.13 9.37
C SER A 123 4.74 23.28 9.85
N SER A 124 4.51 23.40 11.15
CA SER A 124 3.16 23.66 11.70
C SER A 124 2.59 25.02 11.27
N ASN A 125 3.44 25.94 10.81
CA ASN A 125 3.00 27.25 10.34
C ASN A 125 2.89 27.33 8.82
N ALA A 126 1.66 27.15 8.31
CA ALA A 126 1.38 27.30 6.89
C ALA A 126 1.41 28.75 6.40
N GLY A 127 1.19 29.72 7.28
CA GLY A 127 1.04 31.14 6.99
C GLY A 127 -0.37 31.50 6.49
N ASP A 128 -0.77 32.75 6.72
CA ASP A 128 -2.12 33.23 6.42
C ASP A 128 -2.53 33.00 4.96
N GLY A 129 -3.76 32.52 4.75
CA GLY A 129 -4.32 32.27 3.41
C GLY A 129 -3.72 31.09 2.66
N ASN A 130 -2.87 30.29 3.31
CA ASN A 130 -2.21 29.13 2.71
C ASN A 130 -2.42 27.85 3.53
N PHE A 131 -2.09 26.72 2.89
CA PHE A 131 -1.85 25.44 3.53
C PHE A 131 -0.48 24.89 3.11
N LEU A 132 0.08 24.00 3.93
CA LEU A 132 1.30 23.24 3.60
C LEU A 132 0.96 21.79 3.31
N PHE A 133 1.58 21.24 2.27
CA PHE A 133 1.34 19.89 1.80
C PHE A 133 2.66 19.21 1.43
N ARG A 134 3.04 18.17 2.17
CA ARG A 134 4.15 17.27 1.81
C ARG A 134 3.57 15.93 1.37
N VAL A 135 4.29 15.24 0.50
CA VAL A 135 3.95 13.87 0.14
C VAL A 135 5.01 12.91 0.63
N VAL A 136 4.56 11.84 1.27
CA VAL A 136 5.35 10.68 1.65
C VAL A 136 4.83 9.49 0.86
N ASN A 137 5.67 8.89 0.03
CA ASN A 137 5.32 7.67 -0.69
C ASN A 137 5.91 6.47 0.03
N VAL A 138 5.05 5.64 0.62
CA VAL A 138 5.36 4.35 1.24
C VAL A 138 4.50 3.23 0.63
N ALA A 139 4.01 3.42 -0.59
CA ALA A 139 3.29 2.38 -1.32
C ALA A 139 4.30 1.31 -1.77
N ALA A 140 4.56 0.35 -0.89
CA ALA A 140 5.56 -0.69 -1.13
C ALA A 140 5.26 -1.44 -2.43
N SER A 141 6.31 -1.72 -3.19
CA SER A 141 6.24 -2.52 -4.42
C SER A 141 5.32 -1.96 -5.52
N LEU A 142 4.90 -0.70 -5.42
CA LEU A 142 4.27 0.03 -6.53
C LEU A 142 5.32 0.81 -7.34
N PRO A 143 5.06 1.12 -8.62
CA PRO A 143 5.92 2.01 -9.39
C PRO A 143 6.01 3.41 -8.77
N ALA A 144 6.98 4.20 -9.22
CA ALA A 144 7.08 5.60 -8.85
C ALA A 144 5.91 6.41 -9.40
N PHE A 145 5.61 7.53 -8.75
CA PHE A 145 4.49 8.38 -9.11
C PHE A 145 4.88 9.80 -9.49
N ASP A 146 4.19 10.35 -10.48
CA ASP A 146 4.08 11.78 -10.71
C ASP A 146 2.83 12.30 -9.97
N ILE A 147 2.99 13.39 -9.22
CA ILE A 147 1.97 13.89 -8.29
C ILE A 147 1.43 15.22 -8.77
N TYR A 148 0.10 15.32 -8.81
CA TYR A 148 -0.65 16.49 -9.23
C TYR A 148 -1.55 16.94 -8.08
N ILE A 149 -1.36 18.18 -7.64
CA ILE A 149 -2.19 18.88 -6.66
C ILE A 149 -2.71 20.11 -7.39
N ALA A 150 -3.88 19.95 -8.01
CA ALA A 150 -4.42 20.91 -8.95
C ALA A 150 -5.94 21.00 -8.82
N ASP A 151 -6.52 22.02 -9.45
CA ASP A 151 -7.96 22.19 -9.57
C ASP A 151 -8.61 20.88 -10.08
N PRO A 152 -9.66 20.36 -9.40
CA PRO A 152 -10.34 19.13 -9.79
C PRO A 152 -10.85 19.12 -11.24
N ALA A 153 -11.16 20.28 -11.82
CA ALA A 153 -11.70 20.40 -13.18
C ALA A 153 -10.63 20.27 -14.27
N ILE A 154 -9.34 20.37 -13.93
CA ILE A 154 -8.24 20.27 -14.90
C ILE A 154 -7.81 18.80 -15.01
N PRO A 155 -7.90 18.14 -16.18
CA PRO A 155 -7.49 16.75 -16.33
C PRO A 155 -5.96 16.58 -16.24
N VAL A 156 -5.52 15.38 -15.87
CA VAL A 156 -4.10 15.00 -15.92
C VAL A 156 -3.79 14.55 -17.34
N ASP A 157 -3.30 15.48 -18.15
CA ASP A 157 -2.90 15.24 -19.54
C ASP A 157 -1.52 15.86 -19.84
N ASP A 158 -1.14 15.91 -21.11
CA ASP A 158 0.15 16.45 -21.56
C ASP A 158 0.32 17.96 -21.29
N ASN A 159 -0.77 18.68 -21.01
CA ASN A 159 -0.73 20.12 -20.70
C ASN A 159 -0.57 20.39 -19.19
N LEU A 160 -0.68 19.37 -18.34
CA LEU A 160 -0.49 19.50 -16.90
C LEU A 160 0.86 18.91 -16.48
N SER A 161 1.72 19.76 -15.91
CA SER A 161 2.98 19.33 -15.30
C SER A 161 2.76 18.86 -13.85
N PRO A 162 3.45 17.80 -13.40
CA PRO A 162 3.34 17.36 -12.02
C PRO A 162 4.01 18.35 -11.06
N ASN A 163 3.45 18.47 -9.86
CA ASN A 163 4.06 19.21 -8.75
C ASN A 163 5.32 18.50 -8.23
N PHE A 164 5.30 17.16 -8.23
CA PHE A 164 6.45 16.32 -7.93
C PHE A 164 6.55 15.21 -8.97
N SER A 165 7.72 15.01 -9.54
CA SER A 165 7.95 13.94 -10.52
C SER A 165 8.71 12.77 -9.91
N ASN A 166 8.40 11.57 -10.40
CA ASN A 166 9.15 10.34 -10.13
C ASN A 166 9.39 10.04 -8.63
N LEU A 167 8.38 10.26 -7.77
CA LEU A 167 8.48 9.99 -6.35
C LEU A 167 8.47 8.47 -6.09
N GLN A 168 9.62 7.93 -5.69
CA GLN A 168 9.80 6.51 -5.38
C GLN A 168 9.17 6.15 -4.04
N SER A 169 8.84 4.86 -3.87
CA SER A 169 8.45 4.31 -2.57
C SER A 169 9.60 4.41 -1.56
N GLY A 170 9.28 4.66 -0.29
CA GLY A 170 10.25 4.90 0.79
C GLY A 170 10.84 6.31 0.80
N SER A 171 10.17 7.31 0.18
CA SER A 171 10.68 8.68 0.07
C SER A 171 9.64 9.74 0.47
N SER A 172 10.10 10.92 0.89
CA SER A 172 9.25 12.09 1.17
C SER A 172 9.73 13.33 0.41
N THR A 173 8.79 14.21 0.04
CA THR A 173 9.08 15.47 -0.64
C THR A 173 9.44 16.59 0.32
N ILE A 174 9.83 17.75 -0.21
CA ILE A 174 9.66 19.02 0.51
C ILE A 174 8.17 19.40 0.57
N ALA A 175 7.78 20.24 1.52
CA ALA A 175 6.42 20.76 1.61
C ALA A 175 6.18 21.83 0.53
N LEU A 176 5.02 21.79 -0.12
CA LEU A 176 4.51 22.88 -0.95
C LEU A 176 3.62 23.79 -0.13
N ARG A 177 3.77 25.10 -0.34
CA ARG A 177 2.83 26.10 0.16
C ARG A 177 1.86 26.45 -0.98
N LEU A 178 0.57 26.24 -0.75
CA LEU A 178 -0.48 26.49 -1.71
C LEU A 178 -1.56 27.38 -1.09
N SER A 179 -2.22 28.19 -1.90
CA SER A 179 -3.37 28.99 -1.45
C SER A 179 -4.51 28.08 -1.01
N ILE A 180 -5.28 28.50 -0.01
CA ILE A 180 -6.50 27.79 0.38
C ILE A 180 -7.45 27.61 -0.82
N GLY A 181 -8.16 26.49 -0.86
CA GLY A 181 -9.06 26.19 -1.97
C GLY A 181 -9.42 24.72 -2.10
N THR A 182 -10.09 24.39 -3.20
CA THR A 182 -10.46 23.02 -3.52
C THR A 182 -9.48 22.45 -4.54
N TYR A 183 -8.87 21.31 -4.21
CA TYR A 183 -7.89 20.62 -5.05
C TYR A 183 -8.23 19.14 -5.15
N SER A 184 -7.74 18.48 -6.19
CA SER A 184 -7.64 17.01 -6.22
C SER A 184 -6.19 16.59 -6.19
N VAL A 185 -5.89 15.62 -5.33
CA VAL A 185 -4.60 14.95 -5.26
C VAL A 185 -4.67 13.74 -6.17
N ARG A 186 -3.84 13.73 -7.21
CA ARG A 186 -3.81 12.67 -8.22
C ARG A 186 -2.39 12.16 -8.39
N LEU A 187 -2.22 10.84 -8.40
CA LEU A 187 -0.95 10.20 -8.69
C LEU A 187 -1.09 9.46 -10.03
N ALA A 188 -0.17 9.72 -10.94
CA ALA A 188 -0.01 8.95 -12.17
C ALA A 188 1.27 8.11 -12.09
N VAL A 189 1.32 6.98 -12.79
CA VAL A 189 2.58 6.23 -12.95
C VAL A 189 3.63 7.16 -13.57
N ALA A 190 4.81 7.25 -12.95
CA ALA A 190 5.84 8.21 -13.31
C ALA A 190 6.21 8.15 -14.81
N GLY A 191 6.33 9.33 -15.44
CA GLY A 191 6.59 9.45 -16.86
C GLY A 191 5.37 9.15 -17.75
N THR A 192 4.21 8.90 -17.16
CA THR A 192 2.93 8.70 -17.86
C THR A 192 1.87 9.66 -17.34
N LYS A 193 0.70 9.67 -17.99
CA LYS A 193 -0.52 10.34 -17.50
C LYS A 193 -1.58 9.35 -17.00
N SER A 194 -1.18 8.11 -16.77
CA SER A 194 -2.07 7.06 -16.29
C SER A 194 -2.33 7.25 -14.81
N VAL A 195 -3.45 7.87 -14.48
CA VAL A 195 -3.87 8.15 -13.09
C VAL A 195 -4.26 6.85 -12.40
N VAL A 196 -3.53 6.52 -11.35
CA VAL A 196 -3.74 5.33 -10.50
C VAL A 196 -4.26 5.68 -9.11
N TYR A 197 -4.28 6.97 -8.77
CA TYR A 197 -4.96 7.49 -7.60
C TYR A 197 -5.64 8.81 -7.90
N ASP A 198 -6.88 8.96 -7.45
CA ASP A 198 -7.61 10.22 -7.45
C ASP A 198 -8.44 10.36 -6.16
N SER A 199 -8.14 11.39 -5.37
CA SER A 199 -8.91 11.74 -4.16
C SER A 199 -10.30 12.31 -4.49
N GLY A 200 -10.52 12.78 -5.72
CA GLY A 200 -11.56 13.74 -6.06
C GLY A 200 -11.37 15.09 -5.36
N PRO A 201 -12.37 15.99 -5.39
CA PRO A 201 -12.28 17.31 -4.78
C PRO A 201 -12.12 17.23 -3.25
N GLN A 202 -11.08 17.88 -2.74
CA GLN A 202 -10.77 18.05 -1.32
C GLN A 202 -10.63 19.53 -1.00
N VAL A 203 -11.20 19.97 0.12
CA VAL A 203 -11.13 21.38 0.56
C VAL A 203 -9.96 21.54 1.53
N PHE A 204 -8.98 22.34 1.14
CA PHE A 204 -7.83 22.68 1.99
C PHE A 204 -8.01 24.09 2.56
N GLY A 205 -8.24 24.15 3.88
CA GLY A 205 -8.49 25.39 4.64
C GLY A 205 -7.22 26.10 5.10
N GLY A 206 -7.39 27.28 5.70
CA GLY A 206 -6.28 28.09 6.20
C GLY A 206 -5.63 27.50 7.45
N ASN A 207 -4.32 27.69 7.58
CA ASN A 207 -3.48 27.14 8.66
C ASN A 207 -3.44 25.59 8.72
N LEU A 208 -3.94 24.90 7.71
CA LEU A 208 -3.75 23.46 7.58
C LEU A 208 -2.30 23.17 7.19
N SER A 209 -1.66 22.32 7.96
CA SER A 209 -0.35 21.77 7.63
C SER A 209 -0.44 20.25 7.63
N THR A 210 -0.10 19.62 6.50
CA THR A 210 -0.43 18.21 6.32
C THR A 210 0.61 17.42 5.53
N ASP A 211 0.81 16.19 5.96
CA ASP A 211 1.54 15.17 5.22
C ASP A 211 0.54 14.22 4.58
N PHE A 212 0.57 14.12 3.26
CA PHE A 212 -0.15 13.12 2.50
C PHE A 212 0.73 11.88 2.33
N VAL A 213 0.22 10.75 2.80
CA VAL A 213 0.90 9.46 2.74
C VAL A 213 0.23 8.60 1.70
N ALA A 214 0.99 8.23 0.66
CA ALA A 214 0.59 7.21 -0.30
C ALA A 214 1.05 5.83 0.19
N TYR A 215 0.16 4.86 0.29
CA TYR A 215 0.43 3.49 0.71
C TYR A 215 -0.30 2.48 -0.18
N THR A 216 -0.09 1.18 0.00
CA THR A 216 -0.77 0.15 -0.80
C THR A 216 -1.69 -0.69 0.06
N LEU A 217 -2.82 -1.12 -0.51
CA LEU A 217 -3.76 -2.06 0.10
C LEU A 217 -3.59 -3.50 -0.43
N GLY A 218 -2.44 -3.79 -1.02
CA GLY A 218 -2.12 -5.10 -1.58
C GLY A 218 -2.44 -5.24 -3.06
N THR A 219 -2.32 -4.15 -3.80
CA THR A 219 -2.48 -4.09 -5.26
C THR A 219 -1.12 -4.07 -5.94
N ALA A 220 -1.10 -4.35 -7.25
CA ALA A 220 0.09 -4.20 -8.07
C ALA A 220 0.28 -2.76 -8.62
N SER A 221 -0.79 -1.95 -8.63
CA SER A 221 -0.77 -0.65 -9.33
C SER A 221 -1.43 0.53 -8.60
N LEU A 222 -2.34 0.30 -7.65
CA LEU A 222 -3.22 1.33 -7.08
C LEU A 222 -2.82 1.70 -5.65
N PRO A 223 -2.26 2.91 -5.39
CA PRO A 223 -2.06 3.36 -4.03
C PRO A 223 -3.37 3.85 -3.39
N GLN A 224 -3.37 3.96 -2.07
CA GLN A 224 -4.35 4.64 -1.24
C GLN A 224 -3.71 5.89 -0.62
N GLY A 225 -4.53 6.90 -0.32
CA GLY A 225 -4.09 8.14 0.30
C GLY A 225 -4.53 8.25 1.75
N MET A 226 -3.66 8.77 2.61
CA MET A 226 -3.98 9.19 3.97
C MET A 226 -3.45 10.59 4.19
N GLN A 227 -4.26 11.45 4.76
CA GLN A 227 -3.87 12.78 5.19
C GLN A 227 -3.58 12.75 6.69
N LEU A 228 -2.42 13.24 7.09
CA LEU A 228 -2.03 13.41 8.49
C LEU A 228 -1.99 14.89 8.83
N ASP A 229 -2.72 15.32 9.85
CA ASP A 229 -2.65 16.69 10.34
C ASP A 229 -1.35 16.85 11.16
N VAL A 230 -0.54 17.84 10.82
CA VAL A 230 0.72 18.10 11.54
C VAL A 230 0.47 18.92 12.81
N ASN A 231 -0.55 19.77 12.83
CA ASN A 231 -0.88 20.61 13.98
C ASN A 231 -1.62 19.82 15.07
N GLU A 232 -2.33 18.78 14.66
CA GLU A 232 -3.01 17.84 15.57
C GLU A 232 -2.45 16.43 15.34
N GLY A 233 -1.31 16.09 15.94
CA GLY A 233 -0.52 14.90 15.57
C GLY A 233 -1.24 13.54 15.51
N GLY A 234 -2.34 13.36 16.25
CA GLY A 234 -3.17 12.16 16.24
C GLY A 234 -4.38 12.20 15.28
N THR A 235 -4.55 13.28 14.52
CA THR A 235 -5.66 13.48 13.58
C THR A 235 -5.22 13.02 12.20
N GLN A 236 -6.02 12.13 11.61
CA GLN A 236 -5.82 11.60 10.27
C GLN A 236 -7.15 11.49 9.51
N ALA A 237 -7.07 11.47 8.18
CA ALA A 237 -8.19 11.14 7.31
C ALA A 237 -7.71 10.26 6.17
N VAL A 238 -8.28 9.07 6.01
CA VAL A 238 -8.11 8.30 4.78
C VAL A 238 -8.81 9.08 3.66
N LEU A 239 -8.08 9.30 2.56
CA LEU A 239 -8.59 9.94 1.35
C LEU A 239 -8.80 8.83 0.30
N PRO A 240 -10.03 8.30 0.14
CA PRO A 240 -10.27 7.15 -0.69
C PRO A 240 -9.89 7.42 -2.15
N ASN A 241 -9.10 6.52 -2.71
CA ASN A 241 -8.87 6.42 -4.14
C ASN A 241 -10.17 6.10 -4.88
N ARG A 242 -10.57 6.97 -5.81
CA ARG A 242 -11.72 6.77 -6.71
C ARG A 242 -11.43 5.83 -7.88
N VAL A 243 -10.18 5.38 -8.03
CA VAL A 243 -9.76 4.41 -9.02
C VAL A 243 -9.74 3.02 -8.38
N ALA A 244 -10.35 2.06 -9.08
CA ALA A 244 -10.21 0.63 -8.88
C ALA A 244 -9.72 0.00 -10.19
N SER A 245 -9.43 -1.29 -10.21
CA SER A 245 -9.20 -2.00 -11.46
C SER A 245 -9.95 -3.32 -11.50
N ALA A 246 -10.34 -3.73 -12.70
CA ALA A 246 -10.96 -5.02 -12.93
C ALA A 246 -10.37 -5.69 -14.16
N ARG A 247 -10.34 -7.04 -14.14
CA ARG A 247 -10.14 -7.85 -15.34
C ARG A 247 -11.30 -8.79 -15.53
N ILE A 248 -11.55 -9.17 -16.77
CA ILE A 248 -12.62 -10.08 -17.14
C ILE A 248 -12.04 -11.44 -17.52
N VAL A 249 -12.64 -12.51 -17.00
CA VAL A 249 -12.35 -13.90 -17.35
C VAL A 249 -13.60 -14.50 -17.99
N ASN A 250 -13.49 -15.02 -19.21
CA ASN A 250 -14.59 -15.71 -19.87
C ASN A 250 -14.47 -17.23 -19.68
N GLY A 251 -15.25 -17.76 -18.74
CA GLY A 251 -15.49 -19.19 -18.53
C GLY A 251 -16.89 -19.65 -18.95
N ALA A 252 -17.69 -18.79 -19.61
CA ALA A 252 -19.06 -19.10 -19.98
C ALA A 252 -19.11 -20.08 -21.16
N VAL A 253 -19.74 -21.22 -20.95
CA VAL A 253 -19.71 -22.34 -21.90
C VAL A 253 -20.74 -22.10 -23.00
N GLN A 254 -20.35 -22.34 -24.25
CA GLN A 254 -21.24 -22.29 -25.42
C GLN A 254 -21.96 -20.92 -25.63
N THR A 255 -21.46 -19.83 -25.05
CA THR A 255 -21.97 -18.47 -25.29
C THR A 255 -21.34 -17.79 -26.50
N GLY A 256 -20.27 -18.36 -27.05
CA GLY A 256 -19.39 -17.66 -27.98
C GLY A 256 -18.51 -16.63 -27.27
N ALA A 257 -17.96 -15.68 -28.03
CA ALA A 257 -17.26 -14.54 -27.47
C ALA A 257 -18.24 -13.63 -26.70
N ILE A 258 -17.76 -12.97 -25.66
CA ILE A 258 -18.57 -12.07 -24.82
C ILE A 258 -18.04 -10.65 -24.85
N ASP A 259 -18.96 -9.70 -24.75
CA ASP A 259 -18.67 -8.30 -24.44
C ASP A 259 -19.06 -8.04 -22.98
N VAL A 260 -18.25 -7.27 -22.26
CA VAL A 260 -18.53 -6.91 -20.87
C VAL A 260 -18.40 -5.41 -20.68
N SER A 261 -19.40 -4.83 -20.04
CA SER A 261 -19.39 -3.42 -19.64
C SER A 261 -19.55 -3.26 -18.13
N ILE A 262 -18.98 -2.19 -17.59
CA ILE A 262 -19.13 -1.73 -16.21
C ILE A 262 -19.65 -0.29 -16.27
N ALA A 263 -20.82 -0.04 -15.67
CA ALA A 263 -21.51 1.25 -15.76
C ALA A 263 -21.59 1.77 -17.22
N ASP A 264 -22.04 0.89 -18.13
CA ASP A 264 -22.17 1.11 -19.58
C ASP A 264 -20.87 1.38 -20.35
N THR A 265 -19.72 1.44 -19.68
CA THR A 265 -18.40 1.52 -20.33
C THR A 265 -17.91 0.12 -20.66
N SER A 266 -17.56 -0.13 -21.92
CA SER A 266 -17.01 -1.43 -22.34
C SER A 266 -15.62 -1.64 -21.75
N VAL A 267 -15.43 -2.77 -21.06
CA VAL A 267 -14.14 -3.20 -20.46
C VAL A 267 -13.62 -4.51 -21.05
N ALA A 268 -14.43 -5.17 -21.88
CA ALA A 268 -14.01 -6.30 -22.71
C ALA A 268 -14.86 -6.34 -23.98
N SER A 269 -14.20 -6.59 -25.12
CA SER A 269 -14.83 -6.71 -26.43
C SER A 269 -14.39 -8.00 -27.11
N ALA A 270 -15.35 -8.77 -27.62
CA ALA A 270 -15.15 -10.05 -28.29
C ALA A 270 -14.23 -11.01 -27.51
N LEU A 271 -14.35 -11.04 -26.17
CA LEU A 271 -13.50 -11.86 -25.31
C LEU A 271 -13.81 -13.35 -25.53
N ALA A 272 -12.85 -14.08 -26.08
CA ALA A 272 -13.00 -15.50 -26.42
C ALA A 272 -13.18 -16.37 -25.17
N TYR A 273 -13.86 -17.52 -25.34
CA TYR A 273 -13.97 -18.53 -24.30
C TYR A 273 -12.58 -19.01 -23.84
N ALA A 274 -12.44 -19.28 -22.53
CA ALA A 274 -11.20 -19.71 -21.89
C ALA A 274 -10.05 -18.71 -22.04
N THR A 275 -10.36 -17.42 -22.02
CA THR A 275 -9.37 -16.33 -22.02
C THR A 275 -9.73 -15.23 -21.01
N SER A 276 -8.81 -14.30 -20.78
CA SER A 276 -9.05 -13.13 -19.94
C SER A 276 -8.46 -11.86 -20.55
N THR A 277 -8.93 -10.71 -20.08
CA THR A 277 -8.32 -9.41 -20.34
C THR A 277 -7.13 -9.17 -19.41
N THR A 278 -6.39 -8.09 -19.67
CA THR A 278 -5.56 -7.43 -18.65
C THR A 278 -6.46 -6.67 -17.66
N TYR A 279 -5.88 -6.18 -16.56
CA TYR A 279 -6.57 -5.21 -15.70
C TYR A 279 -6.81 -3.91 -16.46
N GLU A 280 -7.97 -3.34 -16.26
CA GLU A 280 -8.36 -2.01 -16.73
C GLU A 280 -8.79 -1.16 -15.53
N PHE A 281 -8.44 0.12 -15.56
CA PHE A 281 -8.87 1.06 -14.53
C PHE A 281 -10.35 1.40 -14.69
N ILE A 282 -11.06 1.37 -13.57
CA ILE A 282 -12.48 1.66 -13.47
C ILE A 282 -12.73 2.59 -12.29
N THR A 283 -13.92 3.17 -12.24
CA THR A 283 -14.36 3.97 -11.09
C THR A 283 -14.67 3.05 -9.92
N ALA A 284 -14.10 3.34 -8.75
CA ALA A 284 -14.44 2.66 -7.50
C ALA A 284 -15.88 3.01 -7.06
N GLY A 285 -16.53 2.06 -6.38
CA GLY A 285 -17.91 2.14 -5.92
C GLY A 285 -18.80 1.06 -6.51
N SER A 286 -20.10 1.17 -6.22
CA SER A 286 -21.13 0.27 -6.73
C SER A 286 -21.36 0.50 -8.22
N SER A 287 -21.19 -0.53 -9.04
CA SER A 287 -21.42 -0.44 -10.48
C SER A 287 -22.08 -1.70 -11.03
N LEU A 288 -22.98 -1.51 -12.01
CA LEU A 288 -23.59 -2.61 -12.73
C LEU A 288 -22.60 -3.17 -13.76
N VAL A 289 -22.27 -4.44 -13.62
CA VAL A 289 -21.54 -5.22 -14.61
C VAL A 289 -22.56 -5.93 -15.50
N THR A 290 -22.40 -5.82 -16.82
CA THR A 290 -23.26 -6.49 -17.79
C THR A 290 -22.40 -7.29 -18.76
N ALA A 291 -22.68 -8.58 -18.89
CA ALA A 291 -22.08 -9.44 -19.91
C ALA A 291 -23.12 -9.75 -21.00
N GLN A 292 -22.68 -9.73 -22.26
CA GLN A 292 -23.50 -9.99 -23.44
C GLN A 292 -22.76 -10.94 -24.38
N ALA A 293 -23.50 -11.76 -25.13
CA ALA A 293 -22.88 -12.50 -26.24
C ALA A 293 -22.60 -11.55 -27.40
N THR A 294 -21.38 -11.54 -27.94
CA THR A 294 -21.00 -10.63 -29.04
C THR A 294 -21.86 -10.85 -30.29
N SER A 295 -22.39 -12.06 -30.49
CA SER A 295 -23.31 -12.39 -31.59
C SER A 295 -24.72 -11.83 -31.42
N THR A 296 -25.09 -11.33 -30.23
CA THR A 296 -26.42 -10.80 -29.94
C THR A 296 -26.32 -9.55 -29.05
N PRO A 297 -25.78 -8.44 -29.58
CA PRO A 297 -25.67 -7.19 -28.84
C PRO A 297 -27.04 -6.67 -28.39
N GLY A 298 -27.09 -6.08 -27.20
CA GLY A 298 -28.30 -5.54 -26.57
C GLY A 298 -29.03 -6.51 -25.63
N ALA A 299 -28.63 -7.79 -25.59
CA ALA A 299 -29.23 -8.79 -24.70
C ALA A 299 -28.21 -9.25 -23.65
N ALA A 300 -28.44 -8.88 -22.39
CA ALA A 300 -27.63 -9.34 -21.27
C ALA A 300 -27.78 -10.86 -21.07
N ILE A 301 -26.66 -11.57 -21.06
CA ILE A 301 -26.59 -12.99 -20.67
C ILE A 301 -26.35 -13.14 -19.16
N ALA A 302 -25.76 -12.14 -18.52
CA ALA A 302 -25.61 -12.05 -17.08
C ALA A 302 -25.43 -10.59 -16.63
N THR A 303 -25.87 -10.27 -15.43
CA THR A 303 -25.61 -9.00 -14.76
C THR A 303 -25.19 -9.22 -13.32
N LEU A 304 -24.41 -8.28 -12.78
CA LEU A 304 -23.99 -8.26 -11.38
C LEU A 304 -23.87 -6.82 -10.89
N GLN A 305 -24.55 -6.47 -9.81
CA GLN A 305 -24.22 -5.25 -9.06
C GLN A 305 -22.96 -5.55 -8.22
N ALA A 306 -21.81 -5.05 -8.66
CA ALA A 306 -20.53 -5.29 -8.01
C ALA A 306 -20.09 -4.05 -7.22
N GLU A 307 -19.47 -4.29 -6.06
CA GLU A 307 -18.81 -3.25 -5.27
C GLU A 307 -17.30 -3.27 -5.56
N PHE A 308 -16.81 -2.22 -6.23
CA PHE A 308 -15.38 -2.05 -6.46
C PHE A 308 -14.78 -1.19 -5.36
N GLY A 309 -13.99 -1.82 -4.47
CA GLY A 309 -13.36 -1.13 -3.36
C GLY A 309 -12.35 -0.06 -3.82
N SER A 310 -12.18 0.99 -3.01
CA SER A 310 -11.15 2.00 -3.20
C SER A 310 -9.75 1.38 -3.22
N ALA A 311 -8.94 1.70 -4.24
CA ALA A 311 -7.59 1.16 -4.43
C ALA A 311 -7.56 -0.38 -4.37
N ARG A 312 -8.54 -1.04 -4.99
CA ARG A 312 -8.62 -2.50 -5.09
C ARG A 312 -8.63 -2.97 -6.54
N GLU A 313 -8.09 -4.18 -6.73
CA GLU A 313 -8.06 -4.88 -8.02
C GLU A 313 -8.99 -6.10 -7.90
N SER A 314 -9.81 -6.34 -8.92
CA SER A 314 -10.81 -7.41 -8.91
C SER A 314 -10.76 -8.26 -10.18
N THR A 315 -11.04 -9.55 -10.03
CA THR A 315 -11.30 -10.46 -11.15
C THR A 315 -12.80 -10.72 -11.26
N LEU A 316 -13.39 -10.38 -12.41
CA LEU A 316 -14.77 -10.74 -12.75
C LEU A 316 -14.76 -11.97 -13.65
N VAL A 317 -15.39 -13.06 -13.20
CA VAL A 317 -15.49 -14.31 -13.95
C VAL A 317 -16.91 -14.50 -14.45
N VAL A 318 -17.09 -14.48 -15.77
CA VAL A 318 -18.36 -14.83 -16.42
C VAL A 318 -18.36 -16.33 -16.66
N LEU A 319 -19.31 -17.07 -16.09
CA LEU A 319 -19.36 -18.54 -16.16
C LEU A 319 -20.79 -19.07 -16.16
N GLY A 320 -20.95 -20.36 -16.43
CA GLY A 320 -22.25 -21.03 -16.49
C GLY A 320 -22.54 -21.62 -17.88
N LEU A 321 -23.73 -22.21 -17.98
CA LEU A 321 -24.28 -22.77 -19.23
C LEU A 321 -25.23 -21.75 -19.89
N PRO A 322 -25.53 -21.89 -21.20
CA PRO A 322 -26.51 -21.02 -21.86
C PRO A 322 -27.85 -21.02 -21.12
N GLY A 323 -28.38 -19.82 -20.83
CA GLY A 323 -29.61 -19.63 -20.05
C GLY A 323 -29.41 -19.61 -18.52
N ALA A 324 -28.20 -19.89 -18.02
CA ALA A 324 -27.85 -19.87 -16.60
C ALA A 324 -26.47 -19.21 -16.35
N THR A 325 -26.03 -18.32 -17.24
CA THR A 325 -24.78 -17.57 -17.09
C THR A 325 -24.88 -16.61 -15.90
N ARG A 326 -23.77 -16.46 -15.17
CA ARG A 326 -23.64 -15.52 -14.05
C ARG A 326 -22.24 -14.91 -14.03
N ILE A 327 -22.09 -13.83 -13.26
CA ILE A 327 -20.81 -13.17 -13.02
C ILE A 327 -20.44 -13.36 -11.55
N LEU A 328 -19.21 -13.77 -11.28
CA LEU A 328 -18.62 -13.78 -9.94
C LEU A 328 -17.53 -12.71 -9.87
N ALA A 329 -17.44 -12.03 -8.73
CA ALA A 329 -16.38 -11.06 -8.46
C ALA A 329 -15.47 -11.59 -7.35
N PHE A 330 -14.16 -11.59 -7.60
CA PHE A 330 -13.14 -11.94 -6.63
C PHE A 330 -12.26 -10.72 -6.38
N LEU A 331 -12.04 -10.38 -5.11
CA LEU A 331 -11.02 -9.41 -4.72
C LEU A 331 -9.63 -10.04 -4.89
N ASP A 332 -8.73 -9.34 -5.54
CA ASP A 332 -7.37 -9.81 -5.79
C ASP A 332 -6.41 -9.29 -4.72
N ASP A 333 -5.41 -10.12 -4.40
CA ASP A 333 -4.30 -9.78 -3.52
C ASP A 333 -3.02 -9.96 -4.34
N ASN A 334 -2.55 -8.84 -4.88
CA ASN A 334 -1.41 -8.77 -5.79
C ASN A 334 -0.16 -8.20 -5.08
N ARG A 335 -0.07 -8.41 -3.76
CA ARG A 335 1.13 -8.11 -2.99
C ARG A 335 2.32 -8.89 -3.53
N LEU A 336 3.48 -8.23 -3.56
CA LEU A 336 4.73 -8.88 -3.90
C LEU A 336 4.99 -10.03 -2.91
N PRO A 337 5.16 -11.28 -3.38
CA PRO A 337 5.54 -12.39 -2.53
C PRO A 337 6.95 -12.19 -1.92
N VAL A 338 7.26 -12.95 -0.87
CA VAL A 338 8.64 -13.03 -0.36
C VAL A 338 9.59 -13.61 -1.42
N ALA A 339 10.85 -13.21 -1.38
CA ALA A 339 11.86 -13.64 -2.33
C ALA A 339 11.98 -15.18 -2.39
N GLY A 340 12.11 -15.73 -3.60
CA GLY A 340 12.15 -17.15 -3.89
C GLY A 340 10.76 -17.82 -4.05
N ALA A 341 9.67 -17.05 -4.07
CA ALA A 341 8.32 -17.58 -4.15
C ALA A 341 7.43 -16.83 -5.14
N ALA A 342 6.43 -17.55 -5.66
CA ALA A 342 5.24 -17.00 -6.28
C ALA A 342 4.06 -17.08 -5.31
N SER A 343 3.07 -16.20 -5.46
CA SER A 343 1.79 -16.29 -4.75
C SER A 343 0.69 -16.73 -5.72
N VAL A 344 -0.05 -17.78 -5.39
CA VAL A 344 -0.96 -18.42 -6.36
C VAL A 344 -2.33 -18.67 -5.75
N ARG A 345 -3.37 -18.26 -6.48
CA ARG A 345 -4.77 -18.57 -6.18
C ARG A 345 -5.33 -19.51 -7.23
N PHE A 346 -6.06 -20.53 -6.78
CA PHE A 346 -6.78 -21.45 -7.65
C PHE A 346 -8.27 -21.11 -7.61
N VAL A 347 -8.91 -21.11 -8.77
CA VAL A 347 -10.33 -20.79 -8.91
C VAL A 347 -11.01 -21.94 -9.64
N ASN A 348 -12.01 -22.53 -9.00
CA ASN A 348 -12.89 -23.45 -9.68
C ASN A 348 -14.03 -22.63 -10.32
N ALA A 349 -13.83 -22.26 -11.58
CA ALA A 349 -14.80 -21.55 -12.39
C ALA A 349 -15.51 -22.50 -13.37
N SER A 350 -15.63 -23.79 -13.03
CA SER A 350 -16.43 -24.74 -13.82
C SER A 350 -17.90 -24.32 -13.81
N SER A 351 -18.58 -24.57 -14.93
CA SER A 351 -20.00 -24.31 -15.13
C SER A 351 -20.91 -25.42 -14.58
N ASP A 352 -20.31 -26.48 -14.02
CA ASP A 352 -20.99 -27.55 -13.31
C ASP A 352 -20.93 -27.35 -11.78
N THR A 353 -21.33 -28.37 -11.02
CA THR A 353 -21.33 -28.34 -9.55
C THR A 353 -20.17 -29.14 -8.94
N ALA A 354 -19.21 -29.59 -9.73
CA ALA A 354 -18.12 -30.44 -9.26
C ALA A 354 -17.12 -29.64 -8.41
N ALA A 355 -16.64 -30.24 -7.33
CA ALA A 355 -15.51 -29.74 -6.55
C ALA A 355 -14.24 -30.49 -6.95
N TYR A 356 -13.09 -29.83 -6.86
CA TYR A 356 -11.81 -30.42 -7.23
C TYR A 356 -10.75 -30.27 -6.14
N ASP A 357 -9.98 -31.32 -5.90
CA ASP A 357 -8.70 -31.18 -5.20
C ASP A 357 -7.68 -30.57 -6.16
N VAL A 358 -6.85 -29.65 -5.68
CA VAL A 358 -5.81 -29.00 -6.48
C VAL A 358 -4.44 -29.42 -6.00
N PHE A 359 -3.64 -29.94 -6.92
CA PHE A 359 -2.28 -30.37 -6.67
C PHE A 359 -1.28 -29.54 -7.48
N VAL A 360 -0.12 -29.28 -6.89
CA VAL A 360 1.07 -28.75 -7.57
C VAL A 360 2.19 -29.77 -7.38
N GLY A 361 2.65 -30.35 -8.49
CA GLY A 361 3.40 -31.60 -8.46
C GLY A 361 2.57 -32.70 -7.77
N ASP A 362 3.16 -33.33 -6.75
CA ASP A 362 2.49 -34.36 -5.95
C ASP A 362 1.83 -33.83 -4.68
N THR A 363 1.95 -32.52 -4.40
CA THR A 363 1.43 -31.91 -3.17
C THR A 363 0.01 -31.40 -3.39
N LYS A 364 -0.95 -31.91 -2.61
CA LYS A 364 -2.31 -31.36 -2.56
C LYS A 364 -2.27 -30.03 -1.79
N LEU A 365 -2.60 -28.93 -2.45
CA LEU A 365 -2.63 -27.60 -1.85
C LEU A 365 -4.03 -27.16 -1.44
N VAL A 366 -5.05 -27.58 -2.18
CA VAL A 366 -6.45 -27.24 -1.90
C VAL A 366 -7.27 -28.51 -1.91
N SER A 367 -8.12 -28.69 -0.90
CA SER A 367 -9.06 -29.81 -0.85
C SER A 367 -10.46 -29.35 -1.24
N ALA A 368 -11.11 -30.12 -2.12
CA ALA A 368 -12.51 -29.95 -2.52
C ALA A 368 -12.90 -28.49 -2.81
N LEU A 369 -12.15 -27.81 -3.68
CA LEU A 369 -12.46 -26.45 -4.12
C LEU A 369 -13.79 -26.45 -4.88
N VAL A 370 -14.83 -25.92 -4.25
CA VAL A 370 -16.21 -25.92 -4.75
C VAL A 370 -16.36 -25.04 -6.01
N ALA A 371 -17.24 -25.42 -6.93
CA ALA A 371 -17.56 -24.63 -8.11
C ALA A 371 -18.02 -23.21 -7.75
N GLY A 372 -17.45 -22.21 -8.43
CA GLY A 372 -17.63 -20.80 -8.16
C GLY A 372 -16.81 -20.24 -7.00
N ALA A 373 -15.91 -21.02 -6.40
CA ALA A 373 -15.04 -20.55 -5.32
C ALA A 373 -13.59 -20.36 -5.77
N ALA A 374 -12.88 -19.51 -5.03
CA ALA A 374 -11.44 -19.35 -5.12
C ALA A 374 -10.78 -19.78 -3.81
N SER A 375 -9.57 -20.33 -3.89
CA SER A 375 -8.74 -20.57 -2.72
C SER A 375 -8.23 -19.25 -2.12
N LEU A 376 -7.61 -19.33 -0.95
CA LEU A 376 -6.67 -18.29 -0.54
C LEU A 376 -5.47 -18.27 -1.49
N TYR A 377 -4.73 -17.17 -1.50
CA TYR A 377 -3.41 -17.11 -2.12
C TYR A 377 -2.43 -17.96 -1.30
N LEU A 378 -1.72 -18.86 -1.98
CA LEU A 378 -0.77 -19.78 -1.37
C LEU A 378 0.64 -19.51 -1.92
N PRO A 379 1.67 -19.47 -1.06
CA PRO A 379 3.05 -19.36 -1.51
C PRO A 379 3.48 -20.67 -2.20
N ILE A 380 4.08 -20.55 -3.37
CA ILE A 380 4.69 -21.67 -4.11
C ILE A 380 6.14 -21.31 -4.36
N VAL A 381 7.06 -22.21 -4.00
CA VAL A 381 8.50 -22.03 -4.28
C VAL A 381 8.69 -21.83 -5.78
N ALA A 382 9.50 -20.84 -6.15
CA ALA A 382 9.75 -20.51 -7.53
C ALA A 382 10.34 -21.72 -8.30
N GLY A 383 9.82 -21.99 -9.49
CA GLY A 383 10.19 -23.15 -10.30
C GLY A 383 9.08 -23.57 -11.26
N THR A 384 9.28 -24.69 -11.96
CA THR A 384 8.30 -25.24 -12.89
C THR A 384 7.63 -26.46 -12.28
N ASN A 385 6.30 -26.48 -12.25
CA ASN A 385 5.52 -27.62 -11.75
C ASN A 385 4.30 -27.86 -12.63
N THR A 386 3.78 -29.09 -12.57
CA THR A 386 2.47 -29.41 -13.14
C THR A 386 1.38 -29.11 -12.12
N VAL A 387 0.32 -28.43 -12.53
CA VAL A 387 -0.89 -28.25 -11.73
C VAL A 387 -1.95 -29.24 -12.20
N THR A 388 -2.60 -29.94 -11.27
CA THR A 388 -3.73 -30.83 -11.60
C THR A 388 -4.94 -30.56 -10.73
N PHE A 389 -6.12 -30.50 -11.35
CA PHE A 389 -7.39 -30.56 -10.66
C PHE A 389 -7.90 -31.99 -10.73
N ARG A 390 -8.24 -32.57 -9.59
CA ARG A 390 -8.62 -33.98 -9.46
C ARG A 390 -9.96 -34.13 -8.75
N ASP A 391 -10.72 -35.13 -9.14
CA ASP A 391 -11.94 -35.50 -8.43
C ASP A 391 -11.58 -35.96 -7.00
N PRO A 392 -12.16 -35.35 -5.94
CA PRO A 392 -11.77 -35.65 -4.56
C PRO A 392 -12.10 -37.07 -4.10
N GLY A 393 -13.09 -37.73 -4.70
CA GLY A 393 -13.54 -39.07 -4.29
C GLY A 393 -12.77 -40.20 -4.97
N THR A 394 -12.48 -40.04 -6.26
CA THR A 394 -11.86 -41.06 -7.12
C THR A 394 -10.38 -40.80 -7.39
N GLY A 395 -9.91 -39.56 -7.21
CA GLY A 395 -8.55 -39.14 -7.56
C GLY A 395 -8.31 -38.99 -9.06
N ALA A 396 -9.34 -39.15 -9.90
CA ALA A 396 -9.23 -39.00 -11.35
C ALA A 396 -8.83 -37.56 -11.71
N VAL A 397 -7.88 -37.41 -12.64
CA VAL A 397 -7.43 -36.08 -13.10
C VAL A 397 -8.45 -35.51 -14.08
N ALA A 398 -9.01 -34.33 -13.74
CA ALA A 398 -10.00 -33.63 -14.54
C ALA A 398 -9.39 -32.54 -15.43
N LEU A 399 -8.28 -31.92 -14.99
CA LEU A 399 -7.53 -30.90 -15.74
C LEU A 399 -6.05 -31.00 -15.37
N THR A 400 -5.18 -30.90 -16.38
CA THR A 400 -3.72 -30.87 -16.23
C THR A 400 -3.17 -29.63 -16.90
N ILE A 401 -2.34 -28.88 -16.18
CA ILE A 401 -1.56 -27.77 -16.69
C ILE A 401 -0.09 -28.16 -16.51
N ALA A 402 0.51 -28.70 -17.57
CA ALA A 402 1.90 -29.15 -17.56
C ALA A 402 2.87 -27.96 -17.60
N ASP A 403 4.05 -28.16 -17.01
CA ASP A 403 5.20 -27.25 -17.12
C ASP A 403 4.89 -25.78 -16.80
N LEU A 404 4.02 -25.53 -15.82
CA LEU A 404 3.67 -24.18 -15.42
C LEU A 404 4.82 -23.54 -14.62
N ALA A 405 5.34 -22.43 -15.13
CA ALA A 405 6.37 -21.64 -14.46
C ALA A 405 5.78 -20.75 -13.37
N PHE A 406 6.24 -20.95 -12.14
CA PHE A 406 6.04 -20.09 -10.98
C PHE A 406 7.29 -19.23 -10.81
N GLY A 407 7.31 -18.06 -11.44
CA GLY A 407 8.44 -17.13 -11.34
C GLY A 407 8.51 -16.46 -9.97
N ASP A 408 9.73 -16.16 -9.52
CA ASP A 408 9.96 -15.40 -8.30
C ASP A 408 9.30 -14.01 -8.38
N GLY A 409 8.59 -13.60 -7.32
CA GLY A 409 7.88 -12.33 -7.26
C GLY A 409 6.55 -12.27 -8.02
N ASN A 410 6.17 -13.35 -8.72
CA ASN A 410 4.93 -13.36 -9.50
C ASN A 410 3.72 -13.66 -8.63
N VAL A 411 2.58 -13.02 -8.97
CA VAL A 411 1.27 -13.40 -8.46
C VAL A 411 0.47 -14.02 -9.59
N LYS A 412 -0.22 -15.14 -9.35
CA LYS A 412 -0.99 -15.85 -10.37
C LYS A 412 -2.37 -16.26 -9.89
N SER A 413 -3.36 -16.13 -10.76
CA SER A 413 -4.65 -16.79 -10.63
C SER A 413 -4.82 -17.88 -11.70
N ILE A 414 -5.14 -19.09 -11.28
CA ILE A 414 -5.30 -20.26 -12.15
C ILE A 414 -6.77 -20.72 -12.07
N PHE A 415 -7.46 -20.66 -13.20
CA PHE A 415 -8.88 -20.98 -13.32
C PHE A 415 -9.05 -22.32 -14.03
N ALA A 416 -9.88 -23.19 -13.47
CA ALA A 416 -10.50 -24.28 -14.20
C ALA A 416 -11.87 -23.79 -14.69
N VAL A 417 -12.11 -23.77 -16.01
CA VAL A 417 -13.39 -23.37 -16.63
C VAL A 417 -13.94 -24.48 -17.50
N GLY A 418 -15.24 -24.45 -17.82
CA GLY A 418 -15.88 -25.48 -18.64
C GLY A 418 -16.73 -26.45 -17.84
N THR A 419 -16.97 -27.64 -18.39
CA THR A 419 -17.78 -28.69 -17.75
C THR A 419 -16.95 -29.94 -17.51
N ALA A 420 -17.41 -30.82 -16.64
CA ALA A 420 -16.82 -32.12 -16.37
C ALA A 420 -16.54 -32.87 -17.69
N GLY A 421 -15.31 -33.38 -17.83
CA GLY A 421 -14.82 -34.04 -19.04
C GLY A 421 -14.35 -33.11 -20.17
N ALA A 422 -14.54 -31.79 -20.04
CA ALA A 422 -14.12 -30.78 -21.02
C ALA A 422 -13.64 -29.48 -20.33
N LEU A 423 -12.91 -29.63 -19.21
CA LEU A 423 -12.31 -28.48 -18.54
C LEU A 423 -11.17 -27.88 -19.38
N ALA A 424 -11.09 -26.56 -19.36
CA ALA A 424 -9.97 -25.78 -19.86
C ALA A 424 -9.34 -24.98 -18.72
N SER A 425 -8.08 -24.60 -18.89
CA SER A 425 -7.36 -23.74 -17.94
C SER A 425 -7.25 -22.31 -18.47
N ILE A 426 -7.35 -21.34 -17.57
CA ILE A 426 -6.89 -19.97 -17.80
C ILE A 426 -5.83 -19.68 -16.74
N VAL A 427 -4.67 -19.18 -17.15
CA VAL A 427 -3.57 -18.86 -16.23
C VAL A 427 -3.22 -17.40 -16.40
N ASN A 428 -3.49 -16.61 -15.37
CA ASN A 428 -3.17 -15.20 -15.37
C ASN A 428 -1.89 -14.94 -14.58
N SER A 429 -1.11 -13.98 -15.07
CA SER A 429 -0.08 -13.33 -14.26
C SER A 429 -0.68 -12.01 -13.79
N ASP A 430 -0.89 -11.92 -12.49
CA ASP A 430 -1.60 -10.83 -11.82
C ASP A 430 -0.60 -9.74 -11.40
N ARG A 431 0.66 -10.14 -11.22
CA ARG A 431 1.85 -9.31 -11.02
C ARG A 431 3.04 -9.93 -11.73
#